data_AF-A0AAU3VZT6-F1
#
_entry.id   AF-A0AAU3VZT6-F1
#
_cell.length_a   1.000
_cell.length_b   1.000
_cell.length_c   1.000
_cell.angle_alpha   90.00
_cell.angle_beta   90.00
_cell.angle_gamma   90.00
#
_symmetry.space_group_name_H-M   'P 1'
#
loop_
_entity.id
_entity.type
_entity.pdbx_description
1 polymer ?
#
loop_
_entity_poly.entity_id
_entity_poly.type
_entity_poly.pdbx_seq_one_letter_code
_entity_poly.pdbx_strand_id
1 'polypeptide(L)'
;MAETPAGTTTGDERIDLAVAAERWLWQKATLQVGTVPQSFALDEVNKRLYVLQIAPGGRAAGNLVLSKLDYDGNRLGHMRLPRFGHGVSMGVQNAADGTVWIWTEAQAVKGYGKGVTRFRFVDGATRTLDKVNVRMPIPGSVNNQPSVCMASKRIAVRHRVGGAARYRVYDLDTFIAGDYSTHLADFPQTGAHPDPDVPFQGYALHGDHLYQLAGTAYDDATNPPSGHGNTYLSCLDIRTGDLLQQERTEAGRSLGYREPEGLAIRRKAGKGGPRLCIGLASGAENARKFSIFYKPFTPPQQ
;
A
#
# COMPACT_ATOMS: atom_id res chain seq x y z
N MET A 1 18.23 41.18 -10.88
CA MET A 1 17.12 40.21 -10.85
C MET A 1 17.46 39.20 -9.78
N ALA A 2 16.71 39.16 -8.68
CA ALA A 2 16.93 38.20 -7.61
C ALA A 2 16.35 36.85 -8.05
N GLU A 3 17.18 35.80 -8.06
CA GLU A 3 16.71 34.43 -8.22
C GLU A 3 15.85 34.05 -7.01
N THR A 4 14.59 33.74 -7.26
CA THR A 4 13.68 33.15 -6.27
C THR A 4 14.24 31.81 -5.80
N PRO A 5 14.32 31.52 -4.48
CA PRO A 5 14.80 30.24 -4.01
C PRO A 5 13.89 29.13 -4.54
N ALA A 6 14.48 28.09 -5.14
CA ALA A 6 13.75 26.91 -5.55
C ALA A 6 13.01 26.32 -4.34
N GLY A 7 11.68 26.21 -4.43
CA GLY A 7 10.85 25.61 -3.38
C GLY A 7 11.34 24.20 -3.04
N THR A 8 11.88 24.04 -1.84
CA THR A 8 12.30 22.75 -1.29
C THR A 8 11.06 21.93 -0.94
N THR A 9 10.94 20.73 -1.50
CA THR A 9 9.89 19.80 -1.09
C THR A 9 10.15 19.33 0.34
N THR A 10 9.23 19.58 1.28
CA THR A 10 9.32 19.28 2.72
C THR A 10 9.04 17.81 3.06
N GLY A 11 8.67 16.97 2.09
CA GLY A 11 8.42 15.54 2.32
C GLY A 11 7.09 15.24 3.03
N ASP A 12 6.26 16.27 3.19
CA ASP A 12 4.91 16.25 3.75
C ASP A 12 3.87 16.86 2.79
N GLU A 13 4.18 16.88 1.50
CA GLU A 13 3.24 17.45 0.54
C GLU A 13 1.99 16.58 0.39
N ARG A 14 0.83 17.21 0.61
CA ARG A 14 -0.45 16.57 0.30
C ARG A 14 -0.63 16.43 -1.21
N ILE A 15 -1.15 15.28 -1.62
CA ILE A 15 -1.50 14.97 -2.99
C ILE A 15 -3.00 15.27 -3.16
N ASP A 16 -3.35 16.13 -4.10
CA ASP A 16 -4.74 16.40 -4.43
C ASP A 16 -5.38 15.19 -5.15
N LEU A 17 -6.43 14.65 -4.55
CA LEU A 17 -7.12 13.47 -5.06
C LEU A 17 -8.03 13.78 -6.26
N ALA A 18 -8.38 15.04 -6.50
CA ALA A 18 -9.25 15.46 -7.60
C ALA A 18 -8.52 15.43 -8.96
N VAL A 19 -7.20 15.53 -8.97
CA VAL A 19 -6.39 15.52 -10.21
C VAL A 19 -6.57 14.20 -10.95
N ALA A 20 -6.66 14.22 -12.28
CA ALA A 20 -6.80 13.00 -13.07
C ALA A 20 -5.60 12.04 -12.84
N ALA A 21 -5.88 10.73 -12.78
CA ALA A 21 -4.83 9.74 -12.64
C ALA A 21 -4.15 9.46 -13.99
N GLU A 22 -2.82 9.39 -13.99
CA GLU A 22 -2.01 9.03 -15.14
C GLU A 22 -1.64 7.54 -15.10
N ARG A 23 -1.52 6.92 -16.26
CA ARG A 23 -1.11 5.52 -16.39
C ARG A 23 0.41 5.40 -16.35
N TRP A 24 0.92 4.53 -15.49
CA TRP A 24 2.34 4.15 -15.49
C TRP A 24 2.56 2.75 -16.05
N LEU A 25 1.98 1.72 -15.41
CA LEU A 25 2.05 0.33 -15.87
C LEU A 25 0.69 -0.12 -16.35
N TRP A 26 0.65 -0.85 -17.47
CA TRP A 26 -0.60 -1.25 -18.12
C TRP A 26 -0.64 -2.75 -18.33
N GLN A 27 -1.61 -3.41 -17.69
CA GLN A 27 -1.98 -4.81 -17.90
C GLN A 27 -0.77 -5.76 -17.97
N LYS A 28 0.20 -5.60 -17.07
CA LYS A 28 1.39 -6.42 -17.01
C LYS A 28 1.02 -7.82 -16.49
N ALA A 29 1.39 -8.85 -17.25
CA ALA A 29 1.16 -10.27 -16.92
C ALA A 29 2.43 -10.93 -16.34
N THR A 30 3.18 -10.17 -15.53
CA THR A 30 4.53 -10.54 -15.08
C THR A 30 4.59 -10.92 -13.61
N LEU A 31 3.47 -10.91 -12.88
CA LEU A 31 3.46 -11.41 -11.49
C LEU A 31 3.64 -12.93 -11.45
N GLN A 32 4.13 -13.45 -10.33
CA GLN A 32 4.50 -14.86 -10.20
C GLN A 32 3.29 -15.81 -10.26
N VAL A 33 2.15 -15.39 -9.72
CA VAL A 33 0.92 -16.19 -9.72
C VAL A 33 -0.20 -15.44 -10.42
N GLY A 34 -1.23 -16.16 -10.89
CA GLY A 34 -2.36 -15.59 -11.62
C GLY A 34 -3.50 -15.03 -10.76
N THR A 35 -3.28 -14.88 -9.44
CA THR A 35 -4.25 -14.29 -8.51
C THR A 35 -4.18 -12.77 -8.55
N VAL A 36 -5.18 -12.10 -7.98
CA VAL A 36 -5.16 -10.63 -7.88
C VAL A 36 -3.97 -10.17 -7.01
N PRO A 37 -3.26 -9.08 -7.37
CA PRO A 37 -2.38 -8.39 -6.42
C PRO A 37 -3.19 -7.98 -5.19
N GLN A 38 -2.52 -7.73 -4.06
CA GLN A 38 -3.17 -7.31 -2.81
C GLN A 38 -2.58 -6.01 -2.29
N SER A 39 -1.27 -5.83 -2.49
CA SER A 39 -0.60 -4.57 -2.28
C SER A 39 0.71 -4.54 -3.04
N PHE A 40 1.32 -3.36 -3.10
CA PHE A 40 2.64 -3.17 -3.65
C PHE A 40 3.40 -2.07 -2.89
N ALA A 41 4.72 -2.08 -2.97
CA ALA A 41 5.58 -1.02 -2.45
C ALA A 41 6.77 -0.77 -3.39
N LEU A 42 7.31 0.43 -3.27
CA LEU A 42 8.34 0.96 -4.15
C LEU A 42 9.65 1.15 -3.39
N ASP A 43 10.72 0.57 -3.92
CA ASP A 43 12.09 0.89 -3.56
C ASP A 43 12.61 1.91 -4.56
N GLU A 44 12.57 3.18 -4.17
CA GLU A 44 12.88 4.32 -5.04
C GLU A 44 14.38 4.44 -5.30
N VAL A 45 15.19 4.03 -4.31
CA VAL A 45 16.65 4.04 -4.39
C VAL A 45 17.12 3.06 -5.47
N ASN A 46 16.58 1.83 -5.46
CA ASN A 46 17.02 0.79 -6.39
C ASN A 46 16.10 0.62 -7.60
N LYS A 47 15.07 1.47 -7.74
CA LYS A 47 14.04 1.42 -8.79
C LYS A 47 13.39 0.05 -8.91
N ARG A 48 12.98 -0.52 -7.77
CA ARG A 48 12.32 -1.83 -7.67
C ARG A 48 10.88 -1.68 -7.19
N LEU A 49 10.01 -2.51 -7.73
CA LEU A 49 8.62 -2.64 -7.33
C LEU A 49 8.43 -4.02 -6.70
N TYR A 50 7.77 -4.08 -5.56
CA TYR A 50 7.44 -5.33 -4.89
C TYR A 50 5.92 -5.46 -4.84
N VAL A 51 5.38 -6.63 -5.20
CA VAL A 51 3.94 -6.86 -5.27
C VAL A 51 3.59 -8.14 -4.52
N LEU A 52 2.65 -8.06 -3.59
CA LEU A 52 2.12 -9.21 -2.86
C LEU A 52 0.86 -9.76 -3.54
N GLN A 53 0.77 -11.08 -3.56
CA GLN A 53 -0.40 -11.83 -4.01
C GLN A 53 -0.70 -12.94 -3.02
N ILE A 54 -1.97 -13.30 -2.87
CA ILE A 54 -2.34 -14.55 -2.21
C ILE A 54 -1.86 -15.71 -3.08
N ALA A 55 -1.13 -16.65 -2.48
CA ALA A 55 -0.73 -17.87 -3.17
C ALA A 55 -1.98 -18.69 -3.56
N PRO A 56 -1.98 -19.43 -4.69
CA PRO A 56 -3.06 -20.36 -5.00
C PRO A 56 -3.35 -21.31 -3.83
N GLY A 57 -4.63 -21.42 -3.43
CA GLY A 57 -5.05 -22.19 -2.25
C GLY A 57 -4.62 -21.60 -0.90
N GLY A 58 -3.97 -20.44 -0.88
CA GLY A 58 -3.33 -19.85 0.30
C GLY A 58 -4.21 -18.96 1.17
N ARG A 59 -5.44 -18.63 0.74
CA ARG A 59 -6.29 -17.61 1.38
C ARG A 59 -6.57 -17.90 2.86
N ALA A 60 -7.01 -19.12 3.19
CA ALA A 60 -7.34 -19.47 4.58
C ALA A 60 -6.09 -19.55 5.48
N ALA A 61 -4.97 -20.03 4.94
CA ALA A 61 -3.70 -20.16 5.66
C ALA A 61 -2.90 -18.84 5.75
N GLY A 62 -3.23 -17.86 4.92
CA GLY A 62 -2.46 -16.63 4.77
C GLY A 62 -1.11 -16.82 4.08
N ASN A 63 -1.07 -17.68 3.06
CA ASN A 63 0.15 -17.90 2.28
C ASN A 63 0.23 -16.86 1.16
N LEU A 64 1.32 -16.11 1.11
CA LEU A 64 1.56 -15.08 0.10
C LEU A 64 2.70 -15.46 -0.85
N VAL A 65 2.70 -14.81 -2.01
CA VAL A 65 3.82 -14.75 -2.94
C VAL A 65 4.18 -13.28 -3.15
N LEU A 66 5.46 -12.97 -2.99
CA LEU A 66 6.04 -11.66 -3.24
C LEU A 66 6.76 -11.69 -4.58
N SER A 67 6.33 -10.89 -5.54
CA SER A 67 7.05 -10.68 -6.81
C SER A 67 7.93 -9.43 -6.68
N LYS A 68 9.18 -9.50 -7.17
CA LYS A 68 10.05 -8.33 -7.35
C LYS A 68 10.11 -7.99 -8.83
N LEU A 69 9.85 -6.73 -9.17
CA LEU A 69 9.85 -6.21 -10.53
C LEU A 69 10.81 -5.01 -10.66
N ASP A 70 11.19 -4.69 -11.89
CA ASP A 70 11.71 -3.36 -12.23
C ASP A 70 10.56 -2.34 -12.41
N TYR A 71 10.91 -1.09 -12.70
CA TYR A 71 9.96 0.00 -12.92
C TYR A 71 9.25 -0.01 -14.28
N ASP A 72 9.65 -0.91 -15.18
CA ASP A 72 8.93 -1.22 -16.42
C ASP A 72 7.96 -2.39 -16.22
N GLY A 73 7.94 -2.97 -15.01
CA GLY A 73 7.07 -4.07 -14.60
C GLY A 73 7.57 -5.43 -15.07
N ASN A 74 8.84 -5.61 -15.41
CA ASN A 74 9.41 -6.91 -15.72
C ASN A 74 9.80 -7.65 -14.43
N ARG A 75 9.52 -8.95 -14.37
CA ARG A 75 9.81 -9.75 -13.16
C ARG A 75 11.30 -10.05 -13.05
N LEU A 76 11.84 -9.73 -11.89
CA LEU A 76 13.23 -9.98 -11.49
C LEU A 76 13.36 -11.15 -10.52
N GLY A 77 12.25 -11.59 -9.92
CA GLY A 77 12.24 -12.72 -9.01
C GLY A 77 10.95 -12.83 -8.21
N HIS A 78 10.88 -13.85 -7.36
CA HIS A 78 9.79 -14.05 -6.42
C HIS A 78 10.25 -14.68 -5.10
N MET A 79 9.40 -14.60 -4.08
CA MET A 79 9.59 -15.27 -2.79
C MET A 79 8.24 -15.76 -2.24
N ARG A 80 8.24 -16.91 -1.55
CA ARG A 80 7.05 -17.44 -0.88
C ARG A 80 7.04 -17.06 0.60
N LEU A 81 5.90 -16.63 1.10
CA LEU A 81 5.71 -16.17 2.47
C LEU A 81 4.56 -16.98 3.13
N PRO A 82 4.79 -18.24 3.54
CA PRO A 82 3.76 -19.06 4.17
C PRO A 82 3.33 -18.47 5.52
N ARG A 83 2.02 -18.36 5.73
CA ARG A 83 1.39 -17.87 6.96
C ARG A 83 1.73 -16.43 7.33
N PHE A 84 1.97 -15.57 6.35
CA PHE A 84 2.20 -14.15 6.60
C PHE A 84 0.89 -13.39 6.75
N GLY A 85 -0.10 -13.65 5.90
CA GLY A 85 -1.42 -13.03 5.98
C GLY A 85 -2.11 -12.95 4.62
N HIS A 86 -2.85 -11.87 4.40
CA HIS A 86 -3.66 -11.58 3.23
C HIS A 86 -2.92 -10.70 2.21
N GLY A 87 -1.95 -9.91 2.65
CA GLY A 87 -1.15 -8.99 1.85
C GLY A 87 -1.79 -7.61 1.66
N VAL A 88 -2.69 -7.16 2.55
CA VAL A 88 -3.45 -5.90 2.36
C VAL A 88 -2.57 -4.66 2.27
N SER A 89 -1.41 -4.66 2.95
CA SER A 89 -0.46 -3.56 2.85
C SER A 89 0.98 -4.04 3.03
N MET A 90 1.90 -3.22 2.54
CA MET A 90 3.33 -3.44 2.66
C MET A 90 4.10 -2.11 2.60
N GLY A 91 5.39 -2.17 2.92
CA GLY A 91 6.29 -1.03 2.80
C GLY A 91 7.70 -1.46 2.44
N VAL A 92 8.48 -0.53 1.89
CA VAL A 92 9.93 -0.67 1.74
C VAL A 92 10.62 0.29 2.69
N GLN A 93 11.62 -0.23 3.39
CA GLN A 93 12.55 0.56 4.18
C GLN A 93 13.95 0.45 3.58
N ASN A 94 14.52 1.59 3.18
CA ASN A 94 15.94 1.72 2.86
C ASN A 94 16.71 2.15 4.12
N ALA A 95 17.46 1.23 4.72
CA ALA A 95 18.29 1.52 5.89
C ALA A 95 19.56 2.30 5.49
N ALA A 96 20.19 2.97 6.46
CA ALA A 96 21.37 3.82 6.23
C ALA A 96 22.58 3.04 5.68
N ASP A 97 22.68 1.74 6.01
CA ASP A 97 23.70 0.81 5.51
C ASP A 97 23.43 0.30 4.08
N GLY A 98 22.38 0.80 3.42
CA GLY A 98 21.94 0.35 2.11
C GLY A 98 21.07 -0.92 2.12
N THR A 99 20.80 -1.50 3.29
CA THR A 99 19.93 -2.69 3.39
C THR A 99 18.49 -2.31 3.04
N VAL A 100 17.88 -3.10 2.14
CA VAL A 100 16.46 -2.99 1.78
C VAL A 100 15.64 -3.99 2.58
N TRP A 101 14.73 -3.48 3.39
CA TRP A 101 13.78 -4.26 4.17
C TRP A 101 12.37 -4.16 3.58
N ILE A 102 11.71 -5.30 3.44
CA ILE A 102 10.30 -5.39 3.03
C ILE A 102 9.47 -5.61 4.28
N TRP A 103 8.52 -4.72 4.52
CA TRP A 103 7.56 -4.78 5.60
C TRP A 103 6.23 -5.34 5.10
N THR A 104 5.67 -6.29 5.83
CA THR A 104 4.28 -6.75 5.64
C THR A 104 3.77 -7.40 6.92
N GLU A 105 2.54 -7.85 6.89
CA GLU A 105 1.92 -8.60 7.98
C GLU A 105 2.54 -10.00 8.13
N ALA A 106 2.39 -10.58 9.31
CA ALA A 106 2.92 -11.88 9.67
C ALA A 106 2.03 -12.62 10.67
N GLN A 107 2.30 -13.92 10.86
CA GLN A 107 1.62 -14.78 11.83
C GLN A 107 0.11 -14.83 11.56
N ALA A 108 -0.25 -15.34 10.39
CA ALA A 108 -1.61 -15.40 9.91
C ALA A 108 -2.53 -16.21 10.84
N VAL A 109 -3.71 -15.65 11.10
CA VAL A 109 -4.85 -16.28 11.75
C VAL A 109 -6.07 -16.02 10.85
N LYS A 110 -6.74 -17.10 10.39
CA LYS A 110 -7.86 -17.00 9.43
C LYS A 110 -7.51 -16.17 8.18
N GLY A 111 -6.29 -16.31 7.69
CA GLY A 111 -5.81 -15.63 6.49
C GLY A 111 -5.29 -14.20 6.67
N TYR A 112 -5.38 -13.60 7.86
CA TYR A 112 -4.90 -12.23 8.12
C TYR A 112 -3.77 -12.22 9.13
N GLY A 113 -2.77 -11.35 8.97
CA GLY A 113 -1.63 -11.29 9.87
C GLY A 113 -2.01 -10.73 11.24
N LYS A 114 -1.61 -11.45 12.30
CA LYS A 114 -1.77 -10.98 13.68
C LYS A 114 -0.67 -9.99 14.06
N GLY A 115 0.48 -10.03 13.41
CA GLY A 115 1.61 -9.15 13.67
C GLY A 115 2.19 -8.52 12.40
N VAL A 116 3.27 -7.78 12.58
CA VAL A 116 4.02 -7.12 11.49
C VAL A 116 5.46 -7.63 11.51
N THR A 117 6.08 -7.76 10.35
CA THR A 117 7.49 -8.11 10.28
C THR A 117 8.22 -7.38 9.16
N ARG A 118 9.55 -7.49 9.15
CA ARG A 118 10.40 -7.11 8.04
C ARG A 118 11.41 -8.19 7.69
N PHE A 119 11.73 -8.31 6.42
CA PHE A 119 12.74 -9.25 5.91
C PHE A 119 13.41 -8.72 4.64
N ARG A 120 14.53 -9.33 4.26
CA ARG A 120 15.20 -9.05 3.00
C ARG A 120 14.66 -9.92 1.88
N PHE A 121 14.53 -9.35 0.69
CA PHE A 121 14.22 -10.11 -0.52
C PHE A 121 15.37 -11.06 -0.90
N VAL A 122 15.04 -12.30 -1.26
CA VAL A 122 15.93 -13.33 -1.82
C VAL A 122 15.10 -14.09 -2.86
N ASP A 123 15.56 -14.10 -4.11
CA ASP A 123 14.85 -14.76 -5.20
C ASP A 123 14.77 -16.28 -4.98
N GLY A 124 13.63 -16.88 -5.35
CA GLY A 124 13.34 -18.30 -5.22
C GLY A 124 13.15 -18.79 -3.78
N ALA A 125 13.38 -17.95 -2.77
CA ALA A 125 13.35 -18.36 -1.38
C ALA A 125 11.92 -18.55 -0.84
N THR A 126 11.82 -19.37 0.21
CA THR A 126 10.66 -19.38 1.11
C THR A 126 11.06 -18.74 2.43
N ARG A 127 10.35 -17.70 2.85
CA ARG A 127 10.55 -17.03 4.13
C ARG A 127 9.48 -17.47 5.12
N THR A 128 9.88 -18.28 6.09
CA THR A 128 9.01 -18.80 7.16
C THR A 128 9.07 -17.91 8.41
N LEU A 129 8.08 -18.08 9.31
CA LEU A 129 7.93 -17.24 10.50
C LEU A 129 9.10 -17.39 11.50
N ASP A 130 9.75 -18.55 11.58
CA ASP A 130 10.95 -18.78 12.40
C ASP A 130 12.19 -18.03 11.89
N LYS A 131 12.13 -17.48 10.67
CA LYS A 131 13.22 -16.74 10.03
C LYS A 131 13.01 -15.23 10.03
N VAL A 132 12.03 -14.73 10.78
CA VAL A 132 11.72 -13.30 10.91
C VAL A 132 11.39 -12.94 12.35
N ASN A 133 11.58 -11.68 12.70
CA ASN A 133 11.12 -11.14 13.97
C ASN A 133 9.69 -10.60 13.81
N VAL A 134 8.71 -11.35 14.31
CA VAL A 134 7.29 -10.94 14.31
C VAL A 134 7.03 -9.97 15.46
N ARG A 135 6.51 -8.79 15.13
CA ARG A 135 6.21 -7.70 16.07
C ARG A 135 4.71 -7.63 16.31
N MET A 136 4.34 -7.43 17.57
CA MET A 136 2.95 -7.33 18.03
C MET A 136 2.72 -5.98 18.71
N PRO A 137 2.74 -4.88 17.95
CA PRO A 137 2.85 -3.53 18.52
C PRO A 137 1.61 -3.06 19.28
N ILE A 138 0.45 -3.64 19.00
CA ILE A 138 -0.83 -3.26 19.63
C ILE A 138 -1.41 -4.50 20.33
N PRO A 139 -1.39 -4.56 21.67
CA PRO A 139 -1.99 -5.66 22.43
C PRO A 139 -3.46 -5.89 22.07
N GLY A 140 -3.86 -7.16 21.97
CA GLY A 140 -5.25 -7.55 21.64
C GLY A 140 -5.69 -7.29 20.20
N SER A 141 -4.83 -6.71 19.35
CA SER A 141 -5.18 -6.42 17.96
C SER A 141 -5.10 -7.65 17.04
N VAL A 142 -5.81 -7.55 15.93
CA VAL A 142 -5.74 -8.46 14.78
C VAL A 142 -5.64 -7.67 13.48
N ASN A 143 -5.35 -8.34 12.36
CA ASN A 143 -5.25 -7.75 11.02
C ASN A 143 -4.27 -6.57 10.98
N ASN A 144 -3.05 -6.79 11.49
CA ASN A 144 -2.02 -5.78 11.59
C ASN A 144 -1.29 -5.62 10.25
N GLN A 145 -1.52 -4.49 9.60
CA GLN A 145 -1.15 -4.21 8.22
C GLN A 145 -0.26 -2.96 8.22
N PRO A 146 1.03 -3.05 7.83
CA PRO A 146 1.96 -1.92 7.90
C PRO A 146 2.02 -1.08 6.61
N SER A 147 2.32 0.21 6.75
CA SER A 147 2.74 1.10 5.66
C SER A 147 3.90 1.96 6.16
N VAL A 148 4.99 2.01 5.39
CA VAL A 148 6.21 2.76 5.74
C VAL A 148 6.32 4.02 4.91
N CYS A 149 6.61 5.15 5.55
CA CYS A 149 6.98 6.39 4.89
C CYS A 149 8.45 6.71 5.16
N MET A 150 9.32 6.51 4.16
CA MET A 150 10.74 6.81 4.30
C MET A 150 11.04 8.32 4.32
N ALA A 151 10.12 9.15 3.86
CA ALA A 151 10.24 10.61 3.88
C ALA A 151 10.14 11.17 5.31
N SER A 152 9.12 10.74 6.06
CA SER A 152 8.90 11.16 7.45
C SER A 152 9.50 10.20 8.48
N LYS A 153 10.11 9.08 8.05
CA LYS A 153 10.64 8.01 8.91
C LYS A 153 9.58 7.48 9.88
N ARG A 154 8.37 7.26 9.38
CA ARG A 154 7.24 6.74 10.16
C ARG A 154 6.71 5.43 9.61
N ILE A 155 6.07 4.66 10.48
CA ILE A 155 5.28 3.48 10.13
C ILE A 155 3.87 3.62 10.68
N ALA A 156 2.88 3.48 9.83
CA ALA A 156 1.49 3.33 10.24
C ALA A 156 1.15 1.84 10.25
N VAL A 157 0.43 1.40 11.28
CA VAL A 157 -0.15 0.05 11.38
C VAL A 157 -1.66 0.19 11.42
N ARG A 158 -2.32 -0.19 10.33
CA ARG A 158 -3.75 -0.43 10.33
C ARG A 158 -4.02 -1.73 11.07
N HIS A 159 -4.98 -1.73 11.98
CA HIS A 159 -5.27 -2.87 12.84
C HIS A 159 -6.73 -2.87 13.26
N ARG A 160 -7.18 -3.98 13.87
CA ARG A 160 -8.52 -4.09 14.46
C ARG A 160 -8.46 -4.42 15.94
N VAL A 161 -9.25 -3.71 16.74
CA VAL A 161 -9.50 -4.01 18.17
C VAL A 161 -11.01 -4.01 18.37
N GLY A 162 -11.55 -5.08 18.99
CA GLY A 162 -13.00 -5.22 19.15
C GLY A 162 -13.79 -5.20 17.84
N GLY A 163 -13.16 -5.60 16.72
CA GLY A 163 -13.76 -5.55 15.38
C GLY A 163 -13.62 -4.21 14.65
N ALA A 164 -13.41 -3.10 15.36
CA ALA A 164 -13.25 -1.78 14.79
C ALA A 164 -11.85 -1.56 14.19
N ALA A 165 -11.78 -1.03 12.97
CA ALA A 165 -10.52 -0.71 12.32
C ALA A 165 -9.96 0.64 12.78
N ARG A 166 -8.65 0.69 13.00
CA ARG A 166 -7.91 1.86 13.47
C ARG A 166 -6.57 1.96 12.79
N TYR A 167 -5.97 3.14 12.84
CA TYR A 167 -4.58 3.36 12.49
C TYR A 167 -3.81 3.79 13.73
N ARG A 168 -2.60 3.25 13.90
CA ARG A 168 -1.63 3.78 14.86
C ARG A 168 -0.32 4.07 14.15
N VAL A 169 0.23 5.26 14.36
CA VAL A 169 1.44 5.74 13.71
C VAL A 169 2.57 5.80 14.72
N TYR A 170 3.75 5.32 14.33
CA TYR A 170 4.95 5.28 15.13
C TYR A 170 6.11 5.95 14.40
N ASP A 171 7.09 6.43 15.18
CA ASP A 171 8.44 6.60 14.67
C ASP A 171 9.00 5.24 14.22
N LEU A 172 9.64 5.20 13.06
CA LEU A 172 10.10 3.96 12.45
C LEU A 172 11.26 3.33 13.23
N ASP A 173 12.20 4.13 13.73
CA ASP A 173 13.38 3.61 14.42
C ASP A 173 13.01 3.08 15.81
N THR A 174 12.15 3.79 16.54
CA THR A 174 11.55 3.31 17.81
C THR A 174 10.79 2.00 17.60
N PHE A 175 9.97 1.91 16.55
CA PHE A 175 9.24 0.68 16.20
C PHE A 175 10.17 -0.50 15.87
N ILE A 176 11.30 -0.22 15.21
CA ILE A 176 12.31 -1.25 14.88
C ILE A 176 12.98 -1.78 16.14
N ALA A 177 13.32 -0.88 17.06
CA ALA A 177 13.90 -1.18 18.37
C ALA A 177 12.95 -1.99 19.27
N GLY A 178 11.66 -2.05 18.92
CA GLY A 178 10.66 -2.84 19.62
C GLY A 178 10.00 -2.11 20.78
N ASP A 179 10.17 -0.79 20.86
CA ASP A 179 9.38 0.05 21.75
C ASP A 179 8.08 0.44 21.05
N TYR A 180 6.97 -0.03 21.61
CA TYR A 180 5.63 0.26 21.12
C TYR A 180 4.80 1.08 22.11
N SER A 181 5.41 1.49 23.22
CA SER A 181 4.74 2.25 24.29
C SER A 181 4.43 3.68 23.84
N THR A 182 5.31 4.28 23.05
CA THR A 182 5.15 5.62 22.49
C THR A 182 4.68 5.53 21.05
N HIS A 183 3.57 6.18 20.74
CA HIS A 183 3.05 6.33 19.38
C HIS A 183 2.79 7.81 19.09
N LEU A 184 2.88 8.18 17.82
CA LEU A 184 2.67 9.55 17.35
C LEU A 184 1.19 9.89 17.19
N ALA A 185 0.38 8.89 16.83
CA ALA A 185 -1.06 9.05 16.64
C ALA A 185 -1.79 7.71 16.75
N ASP A 186 -3.05 7.76 17.17
CA ASP A 186 -3.98 6.62 17.19
C ASP A 186 -5.41 7.11 16.96
N PHE A 187 -6.01 6.73 15.83
CA PHE A 187 -7.32 7.24 15.41
C PHE A 187 -8.14 6.16 14.69
N PRO A 188 -9.49 6.25 14.71
CA PRO A 188 -10.34 5.31 13.99
C PRO A 188 -10.15 5.42 12.47
N GLN A 189 -10.33 4.30 11.77
CA GLN A 189 -10.50 4.37 10.31
C GLN A 189 -11.87 4.95 9.99
N THR A 190 -11.89 6.08 9.30
CA THR A 190 -13.12 6.75 8.83
C THR A 190 -13.00 7.09 7.34
N GLY A 191 -14.14 7.32 6.68
CA GLY A 191 -14.18 7.93 5.35
C GLY A 191 -13.40 7.19 4.25
N ALA A 192 -13.25 5.87 4.30
CA ALA A 192 -12.60 5.11 3.23
C ALA A 192 -13.44 5.14 1.93
N HIS A 193 -14.77 5.14 2.07
CA HIS A 193 -15.73 5.20 0.98
C HIS A 193 -17.03 5.89 1.47
N PRO A 194 -17.82 6.57 0.62
CA PRO A 194 -19.11 7.16 1.03
C PRO A 194 -20.11 6.12 1.54
N ASP A 195 -20.13 4.94 0.90
CA ASP A 195 -20.84 3.75 1.37
C ASP A 195 -19.90 2.90 2.25
N PRO A 196 -20.18 2.74 3.55
CA PRO A 196 -19.32 2.02 4.49
C PRO A 196 -19.26 0.49 4.26
N ASP A 197 -20.19 -0.08 3.49
CA ASP A 197 -20.22 -1.51 3.19
C ASP A 197 -19.26 -1.89 2.04
N VAL A 198 -18.78 -0.90 1.29
CA VAL A 198 -17.78 -1.11 0.23
C VAL A 198 -16.41 -1.47 0.84
N PRO A 199 -15.76 -2.53 0.36
CA PRO A 199 -14.54 -3.04 0.97
C PRO A 199 -13.37 -2.07 0.86
N PHE A 200 -12.59 -2.03 1.93
CA PHE A 200 -11.28 -1.40 1.98
C PHE A 200 -10.23 -2.26 1.28
N GLN A 201 -9.37 -1.62 0.50
CA GLN A 201 -8.47 -2.27 -0.46
C GLN A 201 -7.01 -1.84 -0.31
N GLY A 202 -6.69 -1.07 0.73
CA GLY A 202 -5.32 -0.70 1.07
C GLY A 202 -5.15 0.77 1.43
N TYR A 203 -3.95 1.13 1.86
CA TYR A 203 -3.61 2.49 2.25
C TYR A 203 -2.11 2.76 2.09
N ALA A 204 -1.73 4.03 2.10
CA ALA A 204 -0.34 4.46 2.12
C ALA A 204 -0.15 5.69 3.03
N LEU A 205 0.96 5.71 3.76
CA LEU A 205 1.38 6.82 4.63
C LEU A 205 2.34 7.76 3.88
N HIS A 206 2.10 9.07 3.93
CA HIS A 206 3.03 10.10 3.46
C HIS A 206 3.03 11.31 4.39
N GLY A 207 4.16 11.61 5.05
CA GLY A 207 4.21 12.76 5.95
C GLY A 207 3.18 12.65 7.09
N ASP A 208 2.34 13.68 7.20
CA ASP A 208 1.18 13.83 8.10
C ASP A 208 -0.14 13.35 7.45
N HIS A 209 -0.07 12.67 6.30
CA HIS A 209 -1.24 12.25 5.52
C HIS A 209 -1.33 10.73 5.39
N LEU A 210 -2.54 10.20 5.53
CA LEU A 210 -2.84 8.78 5.28
C LEU A 210 -3.86 8.65 4.16
N TYR A 211 -3.46 8.03 3.05
CA TYR A 211 -4.31 7.81 1.88
C TYR A 211 -4.93 6.43 1.91
N GLN A 212 -6.23 6.32 1.68
CA GLN A 212 -6.99 5.07 1.68
C GLN A 212 -7.53 4.77 0.28
N LEU A 213 -7.73 3.49 0.00
CA LEU A 213 -8.37 2.98 -1.21
C LEU A 213 -9.50 2.03 -0.81
N ALA A 214 -10.67 2.22 -1.42
CA ALA A 214 -11.81 1.33 -1.26
C ALA A 214 -12.56 1.18 -2.58
N GLY A 215 -13.24 0.06 -2.76
CA GLY A 215 -13.98 -0.25 -3.98
C GLY A 215 -14.08 -1.75 -4.23
N THR A 216 -15.06 -2.17 -5.01
CA THR A 216 -15.21 -3.55 -5.45
C THR A 216 -14.60 -3.76 -6.83
N ALA A 217 -14.44 -5.02 -7.23
CA ALA A 217 -14.25 -5.37 -8.62
C ALA A 217 -15.43 -4.89 -9.47
N TYR A 218 -15.21 -4.65 -10.77
CA TYR A 218 -16.32 -4.50 -11.70
C TYR A 218 -17.21 -5.74 -11.71
N ASP A 219 -18.50 -5.48 -11.69
CA ASP A 219 -19.59 -6.45 -11.62
C ASP A 219 -20.81 -5.85 -12.31
N ASP A 220 -21.42 -6.57 -13.25
CA ASP A 220 -22.50 -6.01 -14.08
C ASP A 220 -23.74 -5.61 -13.27
N ALA A 221 -23.96 -6.19 -12.09
CA ALA A 221 -25.12 -5.92 -11.26
C ALA A 221 -24.91 -4.75 -10.30
N THR A 222 -23.76 -4.68 -9.64
CA THR A 222 -23.53 -3.77 -8.50
C THR A 222 -22.44 -2.74 -8.74
N ASN A 223 -21.55 -2.96 -9.71
CA ASN A 223 -20.44 -2.06 -10.02
C ASN A 223 -20.09 -2.11 -11.53
N PRO A 224 -21.04 -1.82 -12.43
CA PRO A 224 -20.83 -2.08 -13.85
C PRO A 224 -19.78 -1.14 -14.46
N PRO A 225 -19.00 -1.59 -15.46
CA PRO A 225 -18.03 -0.74 -16.15
C PRO A 225 -18.65 0.55 -16.74
N SER A 226 -19.91 0.50 -17.18
CA SER A 226 -20.66 1.65 -17.71
C SER A 226 -20.91 2.75 -16.66
N GLY A 227 -20.94 2.41 -15.38
CA GLY A 227 -21.01 3.36 -14.26
C GLY A 227 -19.66 3.96 -13.86
N HIS A 228 -18.58 3.60 -14.57
CA HIS A 228 -17.19 3.97 -14.30
C HIS A 228 -16.63 3.50 -12.95
N GLY A 229 -17.40 2.71 -12.19
CA GLY A 229 -16.96 2.12 -10.93
C GLY A 229 -17.23 2.92 -9.67
N ASN A 230 -17.06 2.23 -8.55
CA ASN A 230 -17.17 2.73 -7.18
C ASN A 230 -15.82 2.85 -6.45
N THR A 231 -14.70 2.97 -7.16
CA THR A 231 -13.39 3.09 -6.48
C THR A 231 -13.21 4.50 -5.95
N TYR A 232 -12.93 4.63 -4.65
CA TYR A 232 -12.64 5.90 -4.00
C TYR A 232 -11.24 5.94 -3.41
N LEU A 233 -10.67 7.13 -3.44
CA LEU A 233 -9.50 7.51 -2.66
C LEU A 233 -9.96 8.44 -1.54
N SER A 234 -9.36 8.34 -0.37
CA SER A 234 -9.51 9.35 0.67
C SER A 234 -8.19 9.67 1.35
N CYS A 235 -8.13 10.84 2.00
CA CYS A 235 -6.96 11.32 2.73
C CYS A 235 -7.40 11.71 4.14
N LEU A 236 -6.71 11.17 5.15
CA LEU A 236 -6.86 11.56 6.55
C LEU A 236 -5.66 12.38 7.01
N ASP A 237 -5.87 13.36 7.89
CA ASP A 237 -4.80 13.96 8.70
C ASP A 237 -4.44 12.99 9.82
N ILE A 238 -3.18 12.57 9.94
CA ILE A 238 -2.81 11.58 10.97
C ILE A 238 -2.84 12.14 12.38
N ARG A 239 -2.77 13.46 12.56
CA ARG A 239 -2.69 14.11 13.88
C ARG A 239 -4.06 14.19 14.53
N THR A 240 -5.10 14.37 13.73
CA THR A 240 -6.49 14.51 14.21
C THR A 240 -7.36 13.31 13.86
N GLY A 241 -7.04 12.59 12.78
CA GLY A 241 -7.88 11.56 12.19
C GLY A 241 -8.98 12.12 11.26
N ASP A 242 -8.97 13.41 10.97
CA ASP A 242 -10.00 14.07 10.16
C ASP A 242 -9.90 13.68 8.69
N LEU A 243 -11.05 13.53 8.04
CA LEU A 243 -11.15 13.34 6.61
C LEU A 243 -10.90 14.66 5.88
N LEU A 244 -9.73 14.77 5.24
CA LEU A 244 -9.32 15.96 4.50
C LEU A 244 -9.89 16.01 3.08
N GLN A 245 -10.02 14.85 2.44
CA GLN A 245 -10.52 14.74 1.07
C GLN A 245 -11.02 13.31 0.80
N GLN A 246 -12.06 13.18 -0.02
CA GLN A 246 -12.55 11.91 -0.53
C GLN A 246 -13.02 12.12 -1.97
N GLU A 247 -12.51 11.31 -2.90
CA GLU A 247 -12.77 11.45 -4.33
C GLU A 247 -12.96 10.10 -5.01
N ARG A 248 -13.96 10.02 -5.89
CA ARG A 248 -14.10 8.86 -6.78
C ARG A 248 -12.99 8.91 -7.82
N THR A 249 -12.32 7.79 -8.07
CA THR A 249 -11.26 7.71 -9.08
C THR A 249 -11.67 6.86 -10.27
N GLU A 250 -11.53 7.44 -11.47
CA GLU A 250 -11.73 6.73 -12.74
C GLU A 250 -10.44 6.08 -13.28
N ALA A 251 -9.39 6.01 -12.46
CA ALA A 251 -8.13 5.36 -12.83
C ALA A 251 -8.40 3.95 -13.39
N GLY A 252 -7.91 3.66 -14.60
CA GLY A 252 -8.10 2.37 -15.24
C GLY A 252 -9.54 2.01 -15.60
N ARG A 253 -10.48 2.96 -15.72
CA ARG A 253 -11.88 2.68 -16.08
C ARG A 253 -12.08 1.86 -17.36
N SER A 254 -11.10 1.88 -18.27
CA SER A 254 -11.13 1.13 -19.53
C SER A 254 -10.66 -0.33 -19.40
N LEU A 255 -10.37 -0.81 -18.18
CA LEU A 255 -10.07 -2.22 -17.92
C LEU A 255 -11.37 -3.03 -17.92
N GLY A 256 -11.38 -4.20 -18.58
CA GLY A 256 -12.57 -5.08 -18.62
C GLY A 256 -12.92 -5.65 -17.24
N TYR A 257 -11.96 -6.31 -16.58
CA TYR A 257 -12.00 -6.52 -15.13
C TYR A 257 -11.18 -5.42 -14.47
N ARG A 258 -11.70 -4.81 -13.42
CA ARG A 258 -11.02 -3.76 -12.66
C ARG A 258 -11.31 -3.94 -11.19
N GLU A 259 -10.28 -4.22 -10.40
CA GLU A 259 -10.37 -4.29 -8.94
C GLU A 259 -9.23 -3.46 -8.32
N PRO A 260 -9.51 -2.54 -7.38
CA PRO A 260 -8.50 -1.79 -6.65
C PRO A 260 -7.72 -2.67 -5.67
N GLU A 261 -6.38 -2.60 -5.69
CA GLU A 261 -5.50 -3.52 -4.96
C GLU A 261 -4.24 -2.79 -4.44
N GLY A 262 -4.42 -1.98 -3.40
CA GLY A 262 -3.36 -1.28 -2.70
C GLY A 262 -2.99 0.11 -3.23
N LEU A 263 -2.31 0.86 -2.36
CA LEU A 263 -1.70 2.17 -2.63
C LEU A 263 -0.22 2.15 -2.30
N ALA A 264 0.56 2.99 -2.97
CA ALA A 264 1.92 3.29 -2.57
C ALA A 264 2.28 4.74 -2.91
N ILE A 265 3.27 5.29 -2.21
CA ILE A 265 3.81 6.61 -2.52
C ILE A 265 5.08 6.45 -3.33
N ARG A 266 5.18 7.20 -4.42
CA ARG A 266 6.41 7.36 -5.20
C ARG A 266 6.85 8.81 -5.18
N ARG A 267 8.01 9.12 -4.63
CA ARG A 267 8.67 10.42 -4.76
C ARG A 267 9.56 10.43 -5.99
N LYS A 268 9.31 11.37 -6.90
CA LYS A 268 10.29 11.68 -7.93
C LYS A 268 11.38 12.54 -7.30
N ALA A 269 12.65 12.20 -7.50
CA ALA A 269 13.75 13.08 -7.10
C ALA A 269 13.60 14.46 -7.77
N GLY A 270 13.94 15.53 -7.03
CA GLY A 270 13.83 16.91 -7.50
C GLY A 270 12.40 17.46 -7.44
N LYS A 271 12.05 18.37 -8.36
CA LYS A 271 10.81 19.18 -8.35
C LYS A 271 9.49 18.42 -8.61
N GLY A 272 9.53 17.08 -8.68
CA GLY A 272 8.39 16.28 -9.14
C GLY A 272 7.36 15.89 -8.08
N GLY A 273 7.62 16.20 -6.80
CA GLY A 273 6.74 15.90 -5.66
C GLY A 273 6.41 14.42 -5.45
N PRO A 274 5.57 14.11 -4.45
CA PRO A 274 5.06 12.77 -4.20
C PRO A 274 3.93 12.39 -5.16
N ARG A 275 3.86 11.13 -5.58
CA ARG A 275 2.80 10.57 -6.42
C ARG A 275 2.08 9.48 -5.66
N LEU A 276 0.76 9.51 -5.68
CA LEU A 276 -0.06 8.45 -5.07
C LEU A 276 -0.32 7.40 -6.15
N CYS A 277 0.40 6.29 -6.08
CA CYS A 277 0.24 5.17 -6.98
C CYS A 277 -0.95 4.30 -6.56
N ILE A 278 -1.74 3.87 -7.55
CA ILE A 278 -2.96 3.09 -7.41
C ILE A 278 -2.77 1.76 -8.13
N GLY A 279 -2.86 0.65 -7.40
CA GLY A 279 -2.79 -0.70 -7.96
C GLY A 279 -4.17 -1.14 -8.44
N LEU A 280 -4.23 -1.73 -9.64
CA LEU A 280 -5.46 -2.29 -10.20
C LEU A 280 -5.21 -3.67 -10.79
N ALA A 281 -6.05 -4.64 -10.41
CA ALA A 281 -6.12 -5.95 -11.06
C ALA A 281 -6.99 -5.88 -12.32
N SER A 282 -6.67 -6.74 -13.28
CA SER A 282 -7.40 -6.89 -14.55
C SER A 282 -7.20 -8.28 -15.14
N GLY A 283 -7.81 -8.57 -16.29
CA GLY A 283 -7.70 -9.87 -16.96
C GLY A 283 -8.58 -10.95 -16.33
N ALA A 284 -8.52 -12.16 -16.85
CA ALA A 284 -9.35 -13.28 -16.39
C ALA A 284 -8.86 -13.84 -15.04
N GLU A 285 -9.74 -14.55 -14.34
CA GLU A 285 -9.36 -15.34 -13.16
C GLU A 285 -8.25 -16.34 -13.52
N ASN A 286 -7.30 -16.56 -12.60
CA ASN A 286 -6.08 -17.36 -12.79
C ASN A 286 -5.11 -16.85 -13.89
N ALA A 287 -5.44 -15.75 -14.56
CA ALA A 287 -4.57 -15.06 -15.52
C ALA A 287 -4.59 -13.54 -15.25
N ARG A 288 -4.70 -13.17 -13.97
CA ARG A 288 -4.80 -11.76 -13.57
C ARG A 288 -3.54 -11.00 -13.96
N LYS A 289 -3.76 -9.78 -14.42
CA LYS A 289 -2.75 -8.80 -14.81
C LYS A 289 -2.82 -7.63 -13.85
N PHE A 290 -1.74 -6.90 -13.69
CA PHE A 290 -1.72 -5.69 -12.85
C PHE A 290 -1.44 -4.43 -13.67
N SER A 291 -2.01 -3.32 -13.22
CA SER A 291 -1.74 -1.98 -13.72
C SER A 291 -1.41 -1.06 -12.55
N ILE A 292 -0.61 -0.04 -12.81
CA ILE A 292 -0.35 1.03 -11.84
C ILE A 292 -0.68 2.36 -12.49
N PHE A 293 -1.58 3.09 -11.87
CA PHE A 293 -1.87 4.49 -12.16
C PHE A 293 -1.28 5.37 -11.06
N TYR A 294 -1.20 6.69 -11.26
CA TYR A 294 -0.85 7.60 -10.18
C TYR A 294 -1.56 8.95 -10.27
N LYS A 295 -1.86 9.54 -9.12
CA LYS A 295 -2.19 10.96 -9.01
C LYS A 295 -0.88 11.77 -8.97
N PRO A 296 -0.63 12.71 -9.89
CA PRO A 296 0.57 13.52 -9.87
C PRO A 296 0.53 14.55 -8.75
N PHE A 297 1.70 14.98 -8.27
CA PHE A 297 1.79 16.18 -7.46
C PHE A 297 1.61 17.41 -8.36
N THR A 298 0.69 18.28 -7.98
CA THR A 298 0.58 19.62 -8.56
C THR A 298 0.95 20.60 -7.46
N PRO A 299 2.07 21.34 -7.57
CA PRO A 299 2.37 22.39 -6.61
C PRO A 299 1.24 23.41 -6.57
N PRO A 300 0.97 24.04 -5.42
CA PRO A 300 0.07 25.20 -5.38
C PRO A 300 0.52 26.23 -6.41
N GLN A 301 -0.40 26.75 -7.21
CA GLN A 301 -0.12 27.89 -8.08
C GLN A 301 0.19 29.08 -7.17
N GLN A 302 1.34 29.74 -7.41
CA GLN A 302 1.73 30.97 -6.72
C GLN A 302 0.90 32.15 -7.21
#